data_AF-A0AAV0WT09-F1
#
_entry.id   AF-A0AAV0WT09-F1
#
_cell.length_a   1.000
_cell.length_b   1.000
_cell.length_c   1.000
_cell.angle_alpha   90.00
_cell.angle_beta   90.00
_cell.angle_gamma   90.00
#
_symmetry.space_group_name_H-M   'P 1'
#
loop_
_entity.id
_entity.type
_entity.pdbx_description
1 polymer ?
#
loop_
_entity_poly.entity_id
_entity_poly.type
_entity_poly.pdbx_seq_one_letter_code
_entity_poly.pdbx_strand_id
1 'polypeptide(L)'
;MVANKFVKWASTELENKFDEVDVDDIIVEDHLPEIRSRKRKLLPGEVSHDQQIVNAYQRFTVEVHNVILDKIVCKIKERITGNEMLYGDLSCLSPINFVDIAANGLPTTALDELCKKLVIFDNILNIIAIKNELLNFAKNWDSLKKTVEIYN
;
A
#
# COMPACT_ATOMS: atom_id res chain seq x y z
N MET A 1 -7.06 -7.33 16.83
CA MET A 1 -8.16 -7.37 17.83
C MET A 1 -8.86 -6.01 18.01
N VAL A 2 -8.13 -4.87 18.04
CA VAL A 2 -8.71 -3.53 18.26
C VAL A 2 -9.66 -3.08 17.13
N ALA A 3 -9.32 -3.36 15.87
CA ALA A 3 -10.16 -2.99 14.71
C ALA A 3 -11.55 -3.65 14.76
N ASN A 4 -11.63 -4.95 15.09
CA ASN A 4 -12.92 -5.66 15.19
C ASN A 4 -13.78 -5.12 16.35
N LYS A 5 -13.16 -4.65 17.43
CA LYS A 5 -13.87 -4.02 18.55
C LYS A 5 -14.45 -2.67 18.16
N PHE A 6 -13.70 -1.87 17.39
CA PHE A 6 -14.18 -0.59 16.86
C PHE A 6 -15.34 -0.79 15.89
N VAL A 7 -15.20 -1.69 14.91
CA VAL A 7 -16.27 -1.98 13.93
C VAL A 7 -17.54 -2.42 14.64
N LYS A 8 -17.44 -3.36 15.58
CA LYS A 8 -18.61 -3.85 16.33
C LYS A 8 -19.27 -2.73 17.14
N TRP A 9 -18.49 -1.88 17.81
CA TRP A 9 -19.02 -0.74 18.57
C TRP A 9 -19.69 0.29 17.65
N ALA A 10 -19.04 0.67 16.56
CA ALA A 10 -19.56 1.68 15.63
C ALA A 10 -20.86 1.23 14.95
N SER A 11 -20.96 -0.04 14.56
CA SER A 11 -22.18 -0.61 14.00
C SER A 11 -23.33 -0.59 15.01
N THR A 12 -23.11 -1.04 16.25
CA THR A 12 -24.15 -1.04 17.29
C THR A 12 -24.58 0.39 17.67
N GLU A 13 -23.64 1.33 17.75
CA GLU A 13 -23.94 2.73 18.04
C GLU A 13 -24.76 3.38 16.92
N LEU A 14 -24.49 3.03 15.66
CA LEU A 14 -25.27 3.50 14.52
C LEU A 14 -26.69 2.94 14.56
N GLU A 15 -26.85 1.62 14.74
CA GLU A 15 -28.16 0.97 14.84
C GLU A 15 -29.03 1.60 15.94
N ASN A 16 -28.47 1.82 17.14
CA ASN A 16 -29.20 2.48 18.23
C ASN A 16 -29.67 3.90 17.87
N LYS A 17 -28.86 4.67 17.12
CA LYS A 17 -29.23 6.02 16.67
C LYS A 17 -30.28 6.00 15.56
N PHE A 18 -30.31 4.96 14.73
CA PHE A 18 -31.35 4.76 13.73
C PHE A 18 -32.71 4.39 14.36
N ASP A 19 -32.71 3.74 15.53
CA ASP A 19 -33.94 3.40 16.25
C ASP A 19 -34.56 4.61 17.01
N GLU A 20 -33.75 5.64 17.34
CA GLU A 20 -34.18 6.84 18.05
C GLU A 20 -34.59 8.01 17.13
N VAL A 21 -34.25 7.94 15.84
CA VAL A 21 -34.48 9.01 14.85
C VAL A 21 -35.32 8.43 13.71
N ASP A 22 -36.45 9.05 13.39
CA ASP A 22 -37.24 8.66 12.22
C ASP A 22 -36.34 8.70 10.97
N VAL A 23 -36.36 7.65 10.14
CA VAL A 23 -35.47 7.51 8.97
C VAL A 23 -35.54 8.72 8.02
N ASP A 24 -36.67 9.43 8.03
CA ASP A 24 -36.92 10.65 7.26
C ASP A 24 -36.16 11.89 7.79
N ASP A 25 -35.68 11.89 9.03
CA ASP A 25 -34.89 12.97 9.64
C ASP A 25 -33.37 12.82 9.42
N ILE A 26 -32.94 11.71 8.82
CA ILE A 26 -31.52 11.41 8.59
C ILE A 26 -31.06 12.01 7.26
N ILE A 27 -30.56 13.23 7.34
CA ILE A 27 -29.98 13.93 6.18
C ILE A 27 -28.52 13.52 6.04
N VAL A 28 -28.23 12.68 5.05
CA VAL A 28 -26.85 12.38 4.64
C VAL A 28 -26.38 13.55 3.77
N GLU A 29 -25.39 14.30 4.26
CA GLU A 29 -24.74 15.34 3.46
C GLU A 29 -24.00 14.68 2.27
N ASP A 30 -24.43 15.00 1.05
CA ASP A 30 -23.87 14.48 -0.21
C ASP A 30 -22.81 15.41 -0.83
N HIS A 31 -22.64 16.61 -0.27
CA HIS A 31 -21.73 17.64 -0.76
C HIS A 31 -20.93 18.29 0.37
N LEU A 32 -19.73 18.79 0.02
CA LEU A 32 -18.91 19.54 0.97
C LEU A 32 -19.56 20.91 1.26
N PRO A 33 -19.50 21.38 2.52
CA PRO A 33 -20.14 22.64 2.89
C PRO A 33 -19.48 23.84 2.18
N GLU A 34 -20.30 24.67 1.54
CA GLU A 34 -19.85 25.91 0.92
C GLU A 34 -19.65 27.01 1.97
N ILE A 35 -18.45 27.10 2.52
CA ILE A 35 -18.11 28.12 3.52
C ILE A 35 -17.71 29.42 2.81
N ARG A 36 -18.46 30.50 3.07
CA ARG A 36 -18.07 31.85 2.62
C ARG A 36 -16.73 32.24 3.25
N SER A 37 -15.71 32.33 2.40
CA SER A 37 -14.37 32.76 2.82
C SER A 37 -14.26 34.28 2.81
N ARG A 38 -13.84 34.88 3.94
CA ARG A 38 -13.66 36.34 4.04
C ARG A 38 -12.44 36.76 3.22
N LYS A 39 -12.66 37.50 2.13
CA LYS A 39 -11.58 38.10 1.35
C LYS A 39 -11.04 39.34 2.05
N ARG A 40 -9.71 39.45 2.16
CA ARG A 40 -9.04 40.68 2.58
C ARG A 40 -9.22 41.74 1.48
N LYS A 41 -9.49 42.98 1.87
CA LYS A 41 -9.52 44.10 0.92
C LYS A 41 -8.08 44.39 0.48
N LEU A 42 -7.84 44.41 -0.83
CA LEU A 42 -6.56 44.79 -1.42
C LEU A 42 -6.53 46.29 -1.69
N LEU A 43 -5.37 46.90 -1.49
CA LEU A 43 -5.12 48.29 -1.89
C LEU A 43 -4.89 48.38 -3.41
N PRO A 44 -5.13 49.55 -4.03
CA PRO A 44 -4.78 49.75 -5.44
C PRO A 44 -3.29 49.49 -5.68
N GLY A 45 -2.98 48.54 -6.59
CA GLY A 45 -1.61 48.12 -6.89
C GLY A 45 -1.07 46.96 -6.05
N GLU A 46 -1.81 46.46 -5.06
CA GLU A 46 -1.43 45.29 -4.27
C GLU A 46 -1.70 43.99 -5.03
N VAL A 47 -0.66 43.19 -5.27
CA VAL A 47 -0.77 41.85 -5.88
C VAL A 47 -0.78 40.80 -4.78
N SER A 48 -1.94 40.20 -4.51
CA SER A 48 -2.07 39.11 -3.55
C SER A 48 -1.56 37.81 -4.16
N HIS A 49 -0.48 37.26 -3.58
CA HIS A 49 0.10 35.98 -4.03
C HIS A 49 -0.62 34.77 -3.43
N ASP A 50 -1.18 34.92 -2.23
CA ASP A 50 -1.90 33.85 -1.55
C ASP A 50 -3.40 33.95 -1.84
N GLN A 51 -3.85 33.30 -2.91
CA GLN A 51 -5.29 33.11 -3.14
C GLN A 51 -5.78 31.90 -2.35
N GLN A 52 -6.74 32.11 -1.45
CA GLN A 52 -7.43 30.98 -0.81
C GLN A 52 -8.18 30.17 -1.86
N ILE A 53 -8.04 28.85 -1.81
CA ILE A 53 -8.82 27.92 -2.64
C ILE A 53 -10.30 28.08 -2.25
N VAL A 54 -11.08 28.67 -3.15
CA VAL A 54 -12.50 28.97 -2.90
C VAL A 54 -13.37 27.73 -3.07
N ASN A 55 -12.99 26.82 -3.97
CA ASN A 55 -13.74 25.61 -4.25
C ASN A 55 -13.50 24.56 -3.14
N ALA A 56 -14.57 24.11 -2.50
CA ALA A 56 -14.51 23.16 -1.38
C ALA A 56 -13.88 21.81 -1.77
N TYR A 57 -14.20 21.29 -2.96
CA TYR A 57 -13.63 20.04 -3.47
C TYR A 57 -12.13 20.17 -3.74
N GLN A 58 -11.71 21.23 -4.43
CA GLN A 58 -10.28 21.47 -4.67
C GLN A 58 -9.51 21.62 -3.37
N ARG A 59 -10.10 22.32 -2.39
CA ARG A 59 -9.49 22.48 -1.07
C ARG A 59 -9.35 21.15 -0.36
N PHE A 60 -10.38 20.31 -0.35
CA PHE A 60 -10.32 18.96 0.19
C PHE A 60 -9.25 18.10 -0.52
N THR A 61 -9.20 18.16 -1.85
CA THR A 61 -8.21 17.41 -2.64
C THR A 61 -6.79 17.79 -2.23
N VAL A 62 -6.50 19.08 -2.12
CA VAL A 62 -5.15 19.57 -1.80
C VAL A 62 -4.79 19.37 -0.33
N GLU A 63 -5.68 19.75 0.59
CA GLU A 63 -5.37 19.80 2.03
C GLU A 63 -5.53 18.44 2.72
N VAL A 64 -6.42 17.58 2.22
CA VAL A 64 -6.76 16.30 2.88
C VAL A 64 -6.31 15.12 2.04
N HIS A 65 -6.85 14.99 0.82
CA HIS A 65 -6.61 13.80 -0.01
C HIS A 65 -5.13 13.61 -0.34
N ASN A 66 -4.48 14.64 -0.89
CA ASN A 66 -3.06 14.57 -1.25
C ASN A 66 -2.19 14.35 -0.02
N VAL A 67 -2.47 15.03 1.09
CA VAL A 67 -1.73 14.85 2.35
C VAL A 67 -1.85 13.42 2.88
N ILE A 68 -3.03 12.79 2.76
CA ILE A 68 -3.22 11.39 3.14
C ILE A 68 -2.43 10.47 2.21
N LEU A 69 -2.51 10.66 0.90
CA LEU A 69 -1.75 9.87 -0.07
C LEU A 69 -0.25 9.99 0.17
N ASP A 70 0.26 11.20 0.36
CA ASP A 70 1.67 11.46 0.65
C ASP A 70 2.09 10.76 1.95
N LYS A 71 1.27 10.82 3.00
CA LYS A 71 1.53 10.08 4.25
C LYS A 71 1.59 8.57 4.01
N ILE A 72 0.66 8.01 3.24
CA ILE A 72 0.64 6.57 2.92
C ILE A 72 1.92 6.21 2.16
N VAL A 73 2.27 6.95 1.11
CA VAL A 73 3.47 6.72 0.31
C VAL A 73 4.73 6.83 1.17
N CYS A 74 4.84 7.85 2.01
CA CYS A 74 5.96 8.02 2.94
C CYS A 74 6.05 6.85 3.91
N LYS A 75 4.95 6.40 4.49
CA LYS A 75 4.93 5.25 5.42
C LYS A 75 5.33 3.94 4.74
N ILE A 76 4.87 3.72 3.50
CA ILE A 76 5.28 2.56 2.69
C ILE A 76 6.79 2.63 2.42
N LYS A 77 7.29 3.79 1.98
CA LYS A 77 8.73 4.00 1.76
C LYS A 77 9.52 3.74 3.03
N GLU A 78 9.20 4.39 4.13
CA GLU A 78 9.85 4.19 5.44
C GLU A 78 9.93 2.70 5.84
N ARG A 79 8.86 1.93 5.61
CA ARG A 79 8.82 0.49 5.90
C ARG A 79 9.79 -0.32 5.02
N ILE A 80 10.00 0.10 3.78
CA ILE A 80 10.81 -0.61 2.80
C ILE A 80 12.28 -0.16 2.86
N THR A 81 12.55 1.11 3.17
CA THR A 81 13.87 1.77 3.09
C THR A 81 14.98 1.15 3.96
N GLY A 82 14.69 0.20 4.85
CA GLY A 82 15.72 -0.57 5.57
C GLY A 82 16.03 -1.95 4.98
N ASN A 83 15.13 -2.52 4.18
CA ASN A 83 15.17 -3.92 3.74
C ASN A 83 14.92 -4.06 2.23
N GLU A 84 15.13 -3.01 1.45
CA GLU A 84 14.86 -2.99 0.01
C GLU A 84 15.53 -4.16 -0.73
N MET A 85 16.81 -4.43 -0.44
CA MET A 85 17.55 -5.55 -1.01
C MET A 85 16.92 -6.91 -0.66
N LEU A 86 16.47 -7.07 0.59
CA LEU A 86 15.81 -8.29 1.04
C LEU A 86 14.43 -8.46 0.36
N TYR A 87 13.67 -7.39 0.19
CA TYR A 87 12.42 -7.44 -0.57
C TYR A 87 12.66 -7.76 -2.05
N GLY A 88 13.73 -7.24 -2.64
CA GLY A 88 14.21 -7.62 -3.96
C GLY A 88 14.49 -9.12 -4.05
N ASP A 89 15.24 -9.67 -3.09
CA ASP A 89 15.55 -11.09 -3.02
C ASP A 89 14.30 -11.96 -2.86
N LEU A 90 13.37 -11.56 -1.99
CA LEU A 90 12.09 -12.26 -1.79
C LEU A 90 11.20 -12.19 -3.03
N SER A 91 11.30 -11.13 -3.83
CA SER A 91 10.56 -11.02 -5.09
C SER A 91 10.98 -12.12 -6.08
N CYS A 92 12.25 -12.55 -6.05
CA CYS A 92 12.73 -13.64 -6.89
C CYS A 92 12.09 -14.99 -6.55
N LEU A 93 11.51 -15.14 -5.35
CA LEU A 93 10.81 -16.36 -4.92
C LEU A 93 9.33 -16.37 -5.33
N SER A 94 8.82 -15.25 -5.85
CA SER A 94 7.44 -15.16 -6.31
C SER A 94 7.27 -15.87 -7.65
N PRO A 95 6.31 -16.81 -7.77
CA PRO A 95 6.03 -17.50 -9.03
C PRO A 95 5.68 -16.59 -10.21
N ILE A 96 5.15 -15.40 -9.92
CA ILE A 96 4.81 -14.39 -10.93
C ILE A 96 6.06 -13.98 -11.74
N ASN A 97 7.23 -14.00 -11.12
CA ASN A 97 8.50 -13.58 -11.72
C ASN A 97 9.27 -14.74 -12.38
N PHE A 98 8.79 -15.99 -12.26
CA PHE A 98 9.52 -17.16 -12.75
C PHE A 98 9.63 -17.22 -14.27
N VAL A 99 8.64 -16.69 -14.99
CA VAL A 99 8.68 -16.59 -16.46
C VAL A 99 9.89 -15.75 -16.89
N ASP A 100 10.08 -14.59 -16.27
CA ASP A 100 11.19 -13.69 -16.58
C ASP A 100 12.53 -14.27 -16.09
N ILE A 101 12.55 -14.90 -14.91
CA ILE A 101 13.76 -15.55 -14.38
C ILE A 101 14.20 -16.73 -15.25
N ALA A 102 13.26 -17.52 -15.78
CA ALA A 102 13.59 -18.64 -16.66
C ALA A 102 14.16 -18.17 -18.01
N ALA A 103 13.66 -17.05 -18.53
CA ALA A 103 14.09 -16.48 -19.80
C ALA A 103 15.41 -15.70 -19.71
N ASN A 104 15.55 -14.83 -18.70
CA ASN A 104 16.64 -13.86 -18.58
C ASN A 104 17.68 -14.24 -17.51
N GLY A 105 17.40 -15.25 -16.69
CA GLY A 105 18.23 -15.61 -15.54
C GLY A 105 18.00 -14.73 -14.32
N LEU A 106 18.72 -15.05 -13.24
CA LEU A 106 18.72 -14.25 -12.02
C LEU A 106 19.77 -13.12 -12.12
N PRO A 107 19.47 -11.92 -11.61
CA PRO A 107 20.48 -10.87 -11.41
C PRO A 107 21.65 -11.38 -10.57
N THR A 108 22.85 -10.86 -10.83
CA THR A 108 24.07 -11.27 -10.12
C THR A 108 23.97 -11.06 -8.61
N THR A 109 23.31 -9.98 -8.19
CA THR A 109 23.12 -9.60 -6.78
C THR A 109 21.89 -10.22 -6.12
N ALA A 110 21.10 -11.04 -6.84
CA ALA A 110 19.88 -11.62 -6.30
C ALA A 110 20.19 -12.58 -5.14
N LEU A 111 19.29 -12.69 -4.15
CA LEU A 111 19.39 -13.58 -2.99
C LEU A 111 20.59 -13.33 -2.06
N ASP A 112 21.43 -12.33 -2.32
CA ASP A 112 22.64 -12.09 -1.53
C ASP A 112 22.31 -11.65 -0.10
N GLU A 113 21.32 -10.77 0.07
CA GLU A 113 20.91 -10.28 1.39
C GLU A 113 20.11 -11.34 2.14
N LEU A 114 19.26 -12.09 1.44
CA LEU A 114 18.56 -13.24 1.99
C LEU A 114 19.54 -14.29 2.52
N CYS A 115 20.57 -14.64 1.74
CA CYS A 115 21.57 -15.63 2.14
C CYS A 115 22.33 -15.19 3.39
N LYS A 116 22.72 -13.91 3.51
CA LYS A 116 23.35 -13.39 4.74
C LYS A 116 22.49 -13.61 5.98
N LYS A 117 21.16 -13.51 5.87
CA LYS A 117 20.24 -13.78 6.98
C LYS A 117 20.09 -15.27 7.26
N LEU A 118 20.16 -16.11 6.22
CA LEU A 118 20.01 -17.56 6.34
C LEU A 118 21.26 -18.27 6.90
N VAL A 119 22.45 -17.68 6.81
CA VAL A 119 23.70 -18.22 7.38
C VAL A 119 23.59 -18.52 8.88
N ILE A 120 22.69 -17.82 9.60
CA ILE A 120 22.42 -18.06 11.02
C ILE A 120 21.85 -19.48 11.26
N PHE A 121 21.09 -20.00 10.30
CA PHE A 121 20.44 -21.30 10.38
C PHE A 121 21.29 -22.43 9.79
N ASP A 122 22.07 -22.12 8.75
CA ASP A 122 22.96 -23.08 8.12
C ASP A 122 24.24 -22.40 7.61
N ASN A 123 25.38 -22.78 8.18
CA ASN A 123 26.68 -22.21 7.85
C ASN A 123 27.32 -22.84 6.59
N ILE A 124 26.70 -23.89 6.03
CA ILE A 124 27.16 -24.56 4.80
C ILE A 124 26.50 -23.92 3.55
N LEU A 125 25.60 -22.96 3.78
CA LEU A 125 24.74 -22.37 2.76
C LEU A 125 25.54 -21.68 1.65
N ASN A 126 25.46 -22.24 0.44
CA ASN A 126 26.15 -21.77 -0.74
C ASN A 126 25.19 -20.98 -1.64
N ILE A 127 25.42 -19.67 -1.77
CA ILE A 127 24.63 -18.74 -2.58
C ILE A 127 24.47 -19.25 -4.03
N ILE A 128 25.53 -19.82 -4.61
CA ILE A 128 25.52 -20.33 -5.98
C ILE A 128 24.58 -21.52 -6.11
N ALA A 129 24.59 -22.41 -5.12
CA ALA A 129 23.71 -23.58 -5.10
C ALA A 129 22.23 -23.15 -5.04
N ILE A 130 21.89 -22.19 -4.17
CA ILE A 130 20.52 -21.67 -4.04
C ILE A 130 20.07 -20.99 -5.32
N LYS A 131 20.91 -20.14 -5.93
CA LYS A 131 20.59 -19.48 -7.21
C LYS A 131 20.29 -20.52 -8.30
N ASN A 132 21.10 -21.57 -8.39
CA ASN A 132 20.91 -22.64 -9.36
C ASN A 132 19.64 -23.45 -9.07
N GLU A 133 19.37 -23.76 -7.80
CA GLU A 133 18.17 -24.47 -7.39
C GLU A 133 16.91 -23.67 -7.71
N LEU A 134 16.89 -22.37 -7.40
CA LEU A 134 15.78 -21.48 -7.73
C LEU A 134 15.57 -21.39 -9.25
N LEU A 135 16.65 -21.28 -10.03
CA LEU A 135 16.56 -21.26 -11.49
C LEU A 135 15.96 -22.58 -12.04
N ASN A 136 16.39 -23.71 -11.50
CA ASN A 136 15.85 -25.02 -11.87
C ASN A 136 14.39 -25.15 -11.46
N PHE A 137 14.02 -24.65 -10.28
CA PHE A 137 12.66 -24.64 -9.80
C PHE A 137 11.76 -23.78 -10.69
N ALA A 138 12.18 -22.55 -11.01
CA ALA A 138 11.45 -21.62 -11.87
C ALA A 138 11.18 -22.22 -13.26
N LYS A 139 12.17 -22.90 -13.87
CA LYS A 139 12.01 -23.58 -15.17
C LYS A 139 10.99 -24.72 -15.14
N ASN A 140 10.88 -25.41 -14.00
CA ASN A 140 9.97 -26.55 -13.85
C ASN A 140 8.62 -26.17 -13.26
N TRP A 141 8.41 -24.89 -12.91
CA TRP A 141 7.22 -24.42 -12.21
C TRP A 141 5.91 -24.73 -12.96
N ASP A 142 5.89 -24.57 -14.28
CA ASP A 142 4.70 -24.85 -15.09
C ASP A 142 4.27 -26.32 -15.08
N SER A 143 5.22 -27.23 -14.85
CA SER A 143 4.95 -28.66 -14.69
C SER A 143 4.51 -28.97 -13.26
N LEU A 144 5.15 -28.33 -12.26
CA LEU A 144 4.88 -28.54 -10.84
C LEU A 144 3.51 -28.00 -10.39
N LYS A 145 3.05 -26.88 -10.96
CA LYS A 145 1.75 -26.30 -10.60
C LYS A 145 0.56 -27.17 -11.02
N LYS A 146 0.70 -27.91 -12.12
CA LYS A 146 -0.36 -28.81 -12.65
C LYS A 146 -0.65 -29.98 -11.72
N THR A 147 0.38 -30.48 -11.05
CA THR A 147 0.26 -31.58 -10.07
C THR A 147 -0.56 -31.20 -8.82
N VAL A 148 -0.78 -29.91 -8.56
CA VAL A 148 -1.57 -29.43 -7.40
C VAL A 148 -3.07 -29.38 -7.72
N GLU A 149 -3.45 -29.27 -9.00
CA GLU A 149 -4.88 -29.22 -9.41
C GLU A 149 -5.56 -30.59 -9.44
N ILE A 150 -4.83 -31.70 -9.24
CA ILE A 150 -5.36 -33.07 -9.35
C ILE A 150 -6.03 -33.55 -8.03
N TYR A 151 -6.04 -32.73 -6.97
CA TYR A 151 -6.65 -33.06 -5.67
C TYR A 151 -7.70 -32.04 -5.20
N ASN A 152 -8.71 -31.74 -6.03
CA ASN A 152 -9.97 -31.15 -5.59
C ASN A 152 -11.16 -31.84 -6.29
#